data_AF-A0A3T0L0I5-F1
#
_entry.id   AF-A0A3T0L0I5-F1
#
_cell.length_a   1.000
_cell.length_b   1.000
_cell.length_c   1.000
_cell.angle_alpha   90.00
_cell.angle_beta   90.00
_cell.angle_gamma   90.00
#
_symmetry.space_group_name_H-M   'P 1'
#
loop_
_entity.id
_entity.type
_entity.pdbx_description
1 polymer ?
#
loop_
_entity_poly.entity_id
_entity_poly.type
_entity_poly.pdbx_seq_one_letter_code
_entity_poly.pdbx_strand_id
1 'polypeptide(L)'
;MKRKWIDLLLFYVMVMIIVSGIVLYIMPHGRVAYFTGWKFLGVDKDGWDNIHVIFGFLMVVVAVWHIIVNWKVMKKYLLQKESVFALLITAVITIGTVANIQLFKSVSDLEETIKNSWDVNKKAIPISHGELLSLKDFCERLNINLNKAVQKLKSKRYSFNINDTLKTIAKNNNTTPADIYEVIKNAKTVSLLQGSGFGRMTLKEVCQKEGVDVNVCVKKLESKGIKASADKTLREIAFPNVITPMDIIDMIKN
;
A
#
# COMPACT_ATOMS: atom_id res chain seq x y z
N MET A 1 -14.46 -48.36 13.76
CA MET A 1 -13.90 -47.50 12.69
C MET A 1 -14.35 -46.04 12.78
N LYS A 2 -15.65 -45.75 12.95
CA LYS A 2 -16.17 -44.35 12.95
C LYS A 2 -15.46 -43.40 13.93
N ARG A 3 -15.26 -43.80 15.19
CA ARG A 3 -14.58 -42.96 16.22
C ARG A 3 -13.15 -42.59 15.87
N LYS A 4 -12.29 -43.59 15.63
CA LYS A 4 -10.87 -43.39 15.27
C LYS A 4 -10.68 -42.44 14.09
N TRP A 5 -11.53 -42.55 13.06
CA TRP A 5 -11.43 -41.67 11.90
C TRP A 5 -11.82 -40.22 12.21
N ILE A 6 -12.89 -40.00 12.99
CA ILE A 6 -13.30 -38.66 13.42
C ILE A 6 -12.21 -38.02 14.29
N ASP A 7 -11.61 -38.79 15.20
CA ASP A 7 -10.55 -38.30 16.09
C ASP A 7 -9.30 -37.89 15.29
N LEU A 8 -8.91 -38.70 14.30
CA LEU A 8 -7.81 -38.36 13.38
C LEU A 8 -8.14 -37.14 12.51
N LEU A 9 -9.36 -37.05 11.97
CA LEU A 9 -9.78 -35.89 11.19
C LEU A 9 -9.77 -34.62 12.04
N LEU A 10 -10.30 -34.69 13.26
CA LEU A 10 -10.28 -33.58 14.21
C LEU A 10 -8.85 -33.13 14.51
N PHE A 11 -7.92 -34.08 14.68
CA PHE A 11 -6.50 -33.79 14.87
C PHE A 11 -5.90 -33.02 13.68
N TYR A 12 -6.08 -33.49 12.44
CA TYR A 12 -5.51 -32.81 11.27
C TYR A 12 -6.13 -31.44 11.03
N VAL A 13 -7.45 -31.30 11.21
CA VAL A 13 -8.13 -30.00 11.08
C VAL A 13 -7.65 -29.02 12.16
N MET A 14 -7.47 -29.50 13.40
CA MET A 14 -6.89 -28.70 14.48
C MET A 14 -5.46 -28.24 14.16
N VAL A 15 -4.61 -29.12 13.63
CA VAL A 15 -3.24 -28.74 13.19
C VAL A 15 -3.31 -27.65 12.13
N MET A 16 -4.18 -27.77 11.13
CA MET A 16 -4.35 -26.74 10.09
C MET A 16 -4.85 -25.41 10.64
N ILE A 17 -5.75 -25.44 11.63
CA ILE A 17 -6.24 -24.22 12.30
C ILE A 17 -5.14 -23.55 13.11
N ILE A 18 -4.30 -24.32 13.80
CA ILE A 18 -3.15 -23.78 14.54
C ILE A 18 -2.17 -23.12 13.56
N VAL A 19 -1.78 -23.83 12.49
CA VAL A 19 -0.82 -23.31 11.50
C VAL A 19 -1.37 -22.04 10.84
N SER A 20 -2.60 -22.08 10.34
CA SER A 20 -3.22 -20.90 9.71
C SER A 20 -3.44 -19.77 10.71
N GLY A 21 -3.80 -20.06 11.96
CA GLY A 21 -3.93 -19.07 13.02
C GLY A 21 -2.62 -18.37 13.35
N ILE A 22 -1.50 -19.11 13.39
CA ILE A 22 -0.15 -18.53 13.55
C ILE A 22 0.17 -17.60 12.37
N VAL A 23 -0.14 -18.02 11.14
CA VAL A 23 0.09 -17.17 9.96
C VAL A 23 -0.77 -15.90 10.01
N LEU A 24 -2.05 -16.00 10.39
CA LEU A 24 -2.94 -14.84 10.60
C LEU A 24 -2.47 -13.88 11.69
N TYR A 25 -1.84 -14.44 12.73
CA TYR A 25 -1.29 -13.68 13.84
C TYR A 25 -0.07 -12.86 13.41
N ILE A 26 0.82 -13.42 12.57
CA ILE A 26 2.06 -12.73 12.14
C ILE A 26 1.94 -11.93 10.85
N MET A 27 0.94 -12.22 10.01
CA MET A 27 0.81 -11.58 8.69
C MET A 27 0.54 -10.08 8.82
N PRO A 28 1.06 -9.25 7.92
CA PRO A 28 0.83 -7.81 7.96
C PRO A 28 -0.65 -7.41 7.81
N HIS A 29 -0.96 -6.17 8.17
CA HIS A 29 -2.24 -5.54 7.83
C HIS A 29 -2.49 -5.56 6.31
N GLY A 30 -3.77 -5.61 5.92
CA GLY A 30 -4.17 -5.67 4.50
C GLY A 30 -3.52 -4.59 3.64
N ARG A 31 -3.47 -3.35 4.15
CA ARG A 31 -2.78 -2.22 3.51
C ARG A 31 -1.34 -2.54 3.11
N VAL A 32 -0.55 -3.17 3.97
CA VAL A 32 0.83 -3.56 3.63
C VAL A 32 0.83 -4.79 2.75
N ALA A 33 0.05 -5.80 3.12
CA ALA A 33 0.03 -7.09 2.44
C ALA A 33 -0.28 -6.93 0.94
N TYR A 34 -1.35 -6.19 0.61
CA TYR A 34 -1.76 -5.99 -0.77
C TYR A 34 -0.85 -5.02 -1.53
N PHE A 35 -0.39 -3.96 -0.87
CA PHE A 35 0.44 -2.95 -1.53
C PHE A 35 1.84 -3.47 -1.84
N THR A 36 2.41 -4.29 -0.96
CA THR A 36 3.75 -4.89 -1.13
C THR A 36 3.74 -6.25 -1.82
N GLY A 37 2.57 -6.83 -2.07
CA GLY A 37 2.45 -8.17 -2.65
C GLY A 37 2.97 -9.27 -1.70
N TRP A 38 2.72 -9.13 -0.40
CA TRP A 38 3.16 -10.08 0.61
C TRP A 38 2.62 -11.48 0.31
N LYS A 39 3.51 -12.48 0.44
CA LYS A 39 3.20 -13.89 0.34
C LYS A 39 3.98 -14.65 1.40
N PHE A 40 3.38 -15.70 1.93
CA PHE A 40 4.03 -16.67 2.81
C PHE A 40 3.79 -18.07 2.26
N LEU A 41 4.86 -18.85 2.07
CA LEU A 41 4.83 -20.16 1.41
C LEU A 41 4.10 -20.15 0.05
N GLY A 42 4.25 -19.06 -0.71
CA GLY A 42 3.64 -18.90 -2.03
C GLY A 42 2.16 -18.47 -2.02
N VAL A 43 1.53 -18.41 -0.86
CA VAL A 43 0.13 -18.01 -0.67
C VAL A 43 0.06 -16.56 -0.20
N ASP A 44 -0.84 -15.77 -0.77
CA ASP A 44 -1.07 -14.38 -0.37
C ASP A 44 -1.95 -14.29 0.89
N LYS A 45 -2.22 -13.06 1.33
CA LYS A 45 -3.07 -12.81 2.50
C LYS A 45 -4.46 -13.43 2.35
N ASP A 46 -5.12 -13.20 1.23
CA ASP A 46 -6.47 -13.70 0.95
C ASP A 46 -6.50 -15.24 1.00
N GLY A 47 -5.47 -15.91 0.45
CA GLY A 47 -5.35 -17.35 0.49
C GLY A 47 -5.21 -17.91 1.92
N TRP A 48 -4.38 -17.29 2.76
CA TRP A 48 -4.25 -17.71 4.16
C TRP A 48 -5.51 -17.44 4.99
N ASP A 49 -6.16 -16.29 4.79
CA ASP A 49 -7.45 -15.95 5.38
C ASP A 49 -8.49 -17.03 5.00
N ASN A 50 -8.56 -17.41 3.72
CA ASN A 50 -9.48 -18.44 3.22
C ASN A 50 -9.20 -19.83 3.78
N ILE A 51 -7.93 -20.25 3.86
CA ILE A 51 -7.55 -21.54 4.47
C ILE A 51 -8.06 -21.59 5.91
N HIS A 52 -7.82 -20.55 6.71
CA HIS A 52 -8.27 -20.52 8.10
C HIS A 52 -9.79 -20.61 8.23
N VAL A 53 -10.53 -19.84 7.43
CA VAL A 53 -12.00 -19.82 7.48
C VAL A 53 -12.60 -21.17 7.09
N ILE A 54 -12.13 -21.78 5.99
CA ILE A 54 -12.64 -23.07 5.51
C ILE A 54 -12.34 -24.18 6.52
N PHE A 55 -11.10 -24.26 7.02
CA PHE A 55 -10.75 -25.26 8.04
C PHE A 55 -11.44 -24.97 9.38
N GLY A 56 -11.75 -23.71 9.70
CA GLY A 56 -12.48 -23.34 10.91
C GLY A 56 -13.92 -23.78 10.85
N PHE A 57 -14.58 -23.59 9.71
CA PHE A 57 -15.91 -24.14 9.46
C PHE A 57 -15.90 -25.68 9.55
N LEU A 58 -14.92 -26.33 8.91
CA LEU A 58 -14.75 -27.77 8.99
C LEU A 58 -14.51 -28.24 10.44
N MET A 59 -13.73 -27.50 11.22
CA MET A 59 -13.48 -27.79 12.64
C MET A 59 -14.77 -27.81 13.44
N VAL A 60 -15.66 -26.83 13.23
CA VAL A 60 -16.97 -26.80 13.89
C VAL A 60 -17.80 -28.03 13.54
N VAL A 61 -17.90 -28.38 12.25
CA VAL A 61 -18.65 -29.55 11.79
C VAL A 61 -18.11 -30.84 12.43
N VAL A 62 -16.79 -31.04 12.38
CA VAL A 62 -16.14 -32.23 12.92
C VAL A 62 -16.23 -32.26 14.45
N ALA A 63 -16.11 -31.12 15.14
CA ALA A 63 -16.26 -31.04 16.59
C ALA A 63 -17.69 -31.38 17.04
N VAL A 64 -18.72 -30.86 16.36
CA VAL A 64 -20.13 -31.22 16.63
C VAL A 64 -20.33 -32.72 16.42
N TRP A 65 -19.82 -33.26 15.31
CA TRP A 65 -19.91 -34.70 15.05
C TRP A 65 -19.20 -35.52 16.14
N HIS A 66 -18.01 -35.09 16.56
CA HIS A 66 -17.24 -35.73 17.63
C HIS A 66 -18.02 -35.72 18.95
N ILE A 67 -18.70 -34.63 19.30
CA ILE A 67 -19.56 -34.53 20.49
C ILE A 67 -20.75 -35.50 20.39
N ILE A 68 -21.43 -35.58 19.24
CA ILE A 68 -22.58 -36.48 19.05
C ILE A 68 -22.17 -37.94 19.25
N VAL A 69 -21.06 -38.37 18.64
CA VAL A 69 -20.56 -39.75 18.73
C VAL A 69 -20.11 -40.12 20.16
N ASN A 70 -19.70 -39.11 20.95
CA ASN A 70 -19.23 -39.26 22.32
C ASN A 70 -20.20 -38.70 23.38
N TRP A 71 -21.47 -38.47 23.02
CA TRP A 71 -22.44 -37.75 23.86
C TRP A 71 -22.66 -38.38 25.25
N LYS A 72 -22.72 -39.71 25.32
CA LYS A 72 -22.90 -40.43 26.60
C LYS A 72 -21.76 -40.11 27.59
N VAL A 73 -20.54 -40.02 27.08
CA VAL A 73 -19.34 -39.71 27.87
C VAL A 73 -19.33 -38.23 28.24
N MET A 74 -19.64 -37.34 27.29
CA MET A 74 -19.71 -35.89 27.53
C MET A 74 -20.72 -35.53 28.62
N LYS A 75 -21.94 -36.10 28.58
CA LYS A 75 -22.99 -35.86 29.58
C LYS A 75 -22.51 -36.23 31.00
N LYS A 76 -21.75 -37.31 31.14
CA LYS A 76 -21.19 -37.72 32.43
C LYS A 76 -20.24 -36.64 32.98
N TYR A 77 -19.35 -36.10 32.14
CA TYR A 77 -18.38 -35.08 32.55
C TYR A 77 -19.03 -33.73 32.86
N LEU A 78 -20.04 -33.32 32.09
CA LEU A 78 -20.77 -32.06 32.33
C LEU A 78 -21.47 -31.99 33.70
N LEU A 79 -21.77 -33.13 34.31
CA LEU A 79 -22.41 -33.20 35.62
C LEU A 79 -21.42 -33.23 36.80
N GLN A 80 -20.11 -33.23 36.52
CA GLN A 80 -19.08 -33.24 37.56
C GLN A 80 -18.68 -31.81 37.95
N LYS A 81 -18.12 -31.64 39.16
CA LYS A 81 -17.71 -30.33 39.69
C LYS A 81 -16.64 -29.66 38.83
N GLU A 82 -15.82 -30.47 38.17
CA GLU A 82 -14.77 -30.08 37.23
C GLU A 82 -15.35 -29.29 36.05
N SER A 83 -16.58 -29.60 35.61
CA SER A 83 -17.26 -28.84 34.56
C SER A 83 -17.59 -27.42 35.00
N VAL A 84 -17.94 -27.22 36.27
CA VAL A 84 -18.20 -25.88 36.84
C VAL A 84 -16.90 -25.08 36.90
N PHE A 85 -15.79 -25.72 37.29
CA PHE A 85 -14.48 -25.07 37.31
C PHE A 85 -14.00 -24.67 35.91
N ALA A 86 -14.15 -25.56 34.92
CA ALA A 86 -13.86 -25.25 33.52
C ALA A 86 -14.71 -24.07 33.02
N LEU A 87 -16.02 -24.06 33.31
CA LEU A 87 -16.92 -22.97 32.96
C LEU A 87 -16.50 -21.64 33.62
N LEU A 88 -16.11 -21.66 34.89
CA LEU A 88 -15.63 -20.47 35.60
C LEU A 88 -14.35 -19.93 34.97
N ILE A 89 -13.38 -20.78 34.64
CA ILE A 89 -12.15 -20.34 33.95
C ILE A 89 -12.49 -19.70 32.60
N THR A 90 -13.32 -20.36 31.79
CA THR A 90 -13.74 -19.81 30.49
C THR A 90 -14.46 -18.48 30.67
N ALA A 91 -15.34 -18.35 31.66
CA ALA A 91 -16.04 -17.10 31.96
C ALA A 91 -15.06 -16.00 32.39
N VAL A 92 -14.10 -16.28 33.29
CA VAL A 92 -13.11 -15.31 33.75
C VAL A 92 -12.23 -14.82 32.61
N ILE A 93 -11.74 -15.72 31.75
CA ILE A 93 -10.93 -15.35 30.58
C ILE A 93 -11.78 -14.49 29.62
N THR A 94 -13.03 -14.88 29.36
CA THR A 94 -13.93 -14.14 28.47
C THR A 94 -14.21 -12.73 29.00
N ILE A 95 -14.61 -12.62 30.27
CA ILE A 95 -14.89 -11.34 30.94
C ILE A 95 -13.63 -10.48 30.94
N GLY A 96 -12.48 -11.04 31.30
CA GLY A 96 -11.23 -10.32 31.34
C GLY A 96 -10.75 -9.84 29.97
N THR A 97 -11.01 -10.62 28.91
CA THR A 97 -10.73 -10.23 27.52
C THR A 97 -11.63 -9.06 27.10
N VAL A 98 -12.94 -9.15 27.33
CA VAL A 98 -13.91 -8.08 27.00
C VAL A 98 -13.63 -6.81 27.81
N ALA A 99 -13.22 -6.96 29.07
CA ALA A 99 -12.86 -5.85 29.94
C ALA A 99 -11.46 -5.27 29.65
N ASN A 100 -10.75 -5.77 28.63
CA ASN A 100 -9.41 -5.31 28.25
C ASN A 100 -8.37 -5.35 29.40
N ILE A 101 -8.47 -6.33 30.30
CA ILE A 101 -7.50 -6.50 31.40
C ILE A 101 -6.14 -6.86 30.78
N GLN A 102 -5.07 -6.23 31.28
CA GLN A 102 -3.72 -6.30 30.69
C GLN A 102 -3.25 -7.73 30.37
N LEU A 103 -3.47 -8.68 31.27
CA LEU A 103 -3.07 -10.09 31.09
C LEU A 103 -3.68 -10.71 29.83
N PHE A 104 -4.95 -10.44 29.55
CA PHE A 104 -5.67 -11.00 28.41
C PHE A 104 -5.48 -10.17 27.13
N LYS A 105 -5.29 -8.85 27.26
CA LYS A 105 -5.00 -7.95 26.14
C LYS A 105 -3.58 -8.13 25.57
N SER A 106 -2.63 -8.60 26.38
CA SER A 106 -1.21 -8.71 26.01
C SER A 106 -0.97 -9.54 24.75
N VAL A 107 -1.79 -10.56 24.49
CA VAL A 107 -1.70 -11.38 23.27
C VAL A 107 -2.07 -10.58 22.03
N SER A 108 -3.12 -9.75 22.09
CA SER A 108 -3.51 -8.88 20.98
C SER A 108 -2.55 -7.71 20.78
N ASP A 109 -1.97 -7.16 21.85
CA ASP A 109 -0.98 -6.09 21.76
C ASP A 109 0.32 -6.56 21.09
N LEU A 110 0.73 -7.80 21.36
CA LEU A 110 1.85 -8.44 20.67
C LEU A 110 1.54 -8.66 19.18
N GLU A 111 0.32 -9.09 18.85
CA GLU A 111 -0.14 -9.23 17.47
C GLU A 111 0.00 -7.89 16.72
N GLU A 112 -0.52 -6.81 17.31
CA GLU A 112 -0.45 -5.47 16.74
C GLU A 112 1.00 -4.99 16.57
N THR A 113 1.86 -5.27 17.54
CA THR A 113 3.30 -4.95 17.46
C THR A 113 3.98 -5.66 16.29
N ILE A 114 3.70 -6.96 16.11
CA ILE A 114 4.23 -7.75 14.98
C ILE A 114 3.70 -7.18 13.67
N LYS A 115 2.39 -6.93 13.58
CA LYS A 115 1.76 -6.40 12.35
C LYS A 115 2.29 -5.03 11.97
N ASN A 116 2.53 -4.15 12.93
CA ASN A 116 3.11 -2.83 12.72
C ASN A 116 4.61 -2.87 12.34
N SER A 117 5.35 -3.90 12.73
CA SER A 117 6.76 -4.05 12.36
C SER A 117 6.97 -4.21 10.84
N TRP A 118 5.94 -4.64 10.11
CA TRP A 118 5.96 -4.74 8.65
C TRP A 118 5.90 -3.38 7.96
N ASP A 119 5.20 -2.38 8.53
CA ASP A 119 5.09 -1.02 7.98
C ASP A 119 6.44 -0.32 7.92
N VAL A 120 7.31 -0.59 8.90
CA VAL A 120 8.58 0.13 9.09
C VAL A 120 9.64 -0.28 8.06
N ASN A 121 9.53 -1.48 7.47
CA ASN A 121 10.69 -2.12 6.84
C ASN A 121 10.78 -2.10 5.30
N LYS A 122 9.72 -1.83 4.51
CA LYS A 122 9.81 -2.23 3.07
C LYS A 122 9.24 -1.38 1.93
N LYS A 123 8.60 -0.22 2.12
CA LYS A 123 8.33 0.82 1.10
C LYS A 123 7.31 1.79 1.71
N ALA A 124 7.44 3.09 1.44
CA ALA A 124 6.45 4.05 1.92
C ALA A 124 5.09 3.74 1.28
N ILE A 125 4.08 3.46 2.10
CA ILE A 125 2.69 3.27 1.66
C ILE A 125 2.01 4.63 1.78
N PRO A 126 1.81 5.36 0.68
CA PRO A 126 1.41 6.76 0.75
C PRO A 126 -0.09 6.93 1.05
N ILE A 127 -0.90 5.92 0.72
CA ILE A 127 -2.35 5.93 0.89
C ILE A 127 -2.79 4.57 1.44
N SER A 128 -3.65 4.59 2.47
CA SER A 128 -4.30 3.37 2.93
C SER A 128 -5.22 2.79 1.86
N HIS A 129 -5.10 1.49 1.60
CA HIS A 129 -5.80 0.81 0.51
C HIS A 129 -5.59 1.43 -0.88
N GLY A 130 -4.43 2.06 -1.11
CA GLY A 130 -4.09 2.67 -2.39
C GLY A 130 -4.06 1.69 -3.57
N GLU A 131 -3.90 0.39 -3.30
CA GLU A 131 -3.98 -0.68 -4.31
C GLU A 131 -5.33 -0.77 -5.01
N LEU A 132 -6.41 -0.32 -4.34
CA LEU A 132 -7.77 -0.37 -4.88
C LEU A 132 -8.12 0.86 -5.73
N LEU A 133 -7.30 1.90 -5.68
CA LEU A 133 -7.52 3.12 -6.47
C LEU A 133 -7.12 2.89 -7.92
N SER A 134 -7.85 3.53 -8.83
CA SER A 134 -7.42 3.62 -10.23
C SER A 134 -6.09 4.38 -10.34
N LEU A 135 -5.32 4.15 -11.40
CA LEU A 135 -4.10 4.92 -11.64
C LEU A 135 -4.39 6.44 -11.64
N LYS A 136 -5.52 6.85 -12.23
CA LYS A 136 -5.98 8.24 -12.23
C LYS A 136 -6.18 8.77 -10.81
N ASP A 137 -7.03 8.11 -10.03
CA ASP A 137 -7.40 8.59 -8.69
C ASP A 137 -6.21 8.55 -7.74
N PHE A 138 -5.34 7.55 -7.89
CA PHE A 138 -4.11 7.44 -7.13
C PHE A 138 -3.15 8.60 -7.43
N CYS A 139 -2.98 8.96 -8.71
CA CYS A 139 -2.18 10.12 -9.10
C CYS A 139 -2.79 11.43 -8.58
N GLU A 140 -4.12 11.59 -8.66
CA GLU A 140 -4.83 12.78 -8.19
C GLU A 140 -4.64 12.99 -6.68
N ARG A 141 -4.86 11.94 -5.87
CA ARG A 141 -4.69 12.01 -4.41
C ARG A 141 -3.27 12.33 -3.96
N LEU A 142 -2.26 11.93 -4.74
CA LEU A 142 -0.85 12.20 -4.44
C LEU A 142 -0.29 13.43 -5.15
N ASN A 143 -1.12 14.18 -5.88
CA ASN A 143 -0.70 15.30 -6.70
C ASN A 143 0.46 14.94 -7.66
N ILE A 144 0.37 13.75 -8.26
CA ILE A 144 1.29 13.24 -9.27
C ILE A 144 0.73 13.61 -10.64
N ASN A 145 1.58 14.12 -11.53
CA ASN A 145 1.14 14.46 -12.89
C ASN A 145 0.86 13.17 -13.68
N LEU A 146 -0.42 12.92 -13.99
CA LEU A 146 -0.87 11.70 -14.67
C LEU A 146 -0.15 11.48 -16.02
N ASN A 147 0.04 12.52 -16.82
CA ASN A 147 0.70 12.41 -18.12
C ASN A 147 2.17 11.95 -17.97
N LYS A 148 2.89 12.50 -16.99
CA LYS A 148 4.27 12.07 -16.68
C LYS A 148 4.31 10.67 -16.10
N ALA A 149 3.34 10.30 -15.26
CA ALA A 149 3.23 8.93 -14.73
C ALA A 149 3.01 7.92 -15.86
N VAL A 150 2.09 8.21 -16.78
CA VAL A 150 1.83 7.39 -17.99
C VAL A 150 3.09 7.25 -18.84
N GLN A 151 3.84 8.34 -19.07
CA GLN A 151 5.09 8.27 -19.83
C GLN A 151 6.14 7.37 -19.16
N LYS A 152 6.31 7.47 -17.84
CA LYS A 152 7.25 6.61 -17.09
C LYS A 152 6.83 5.15 -17.06
N LEU A 153 5.53 4.86 -16.97
CA LEU A 153 5.03 3.49 -17.02
C LEU A 153 5.20 2.91 -18.43
N LYS A 154 4.93 3.69 -19.49
CA LYS A 154 5.17 3.28 -20.87
C LYS A 154 6.65 3.02 -21.16
N SER A 155 7.57 3.86 -20.67
CA SER A 155 9.01 3.67 -20.88
C SER A 155 9.53 2.38 -20.23
N LYS A 156 8.90 1.94 -19.13
CA LYS A 156 9.15 0.66 -18.48
C LYS A 156 8.29 -0.51 -19.02
N ARG A 157 7.55 -0.30 -20.11
CA ARG A 157 6.72 -1.29 -20.80
C ARG A 157 5.61 -1.92 -19.93
N TYR A 158 5.04 -1.15 -19.00
CA TYR A 158 3.84 -1.59 -18.27
C TYR A 158 2.62 -1.62 -19.20
N SER A 159 1.81 -2.67 -19.07
CA SER A 159 0.46 -2.76 -19.64
C SER A 159 -0.56 -2.24 -18.63
N PHE A 160 -1.26 -1.16 -18.93
CA PHE A 160 -2.22 -0.55 -18.00
C PHE A 160 -3.31 0.24 -18.73
N ASN A 161 -4.51 0.29 -18.12
CA ASN A 161 -5.49 1.35 -18.36
C ASN A 161 -5.41 2.39 -17.23
N ILE A 162 -5.73 3.64 -17.54
CA ILE A 162 -5.78 4.75 -16.58
C ILE A 162 -6.85 4.51 -15.50
N ASN A 163 -7.93 3.80 -15.86
CA ASN A 163 -9.02 3.48 -14.95
C ASN A 163 -8.81 2.13 -14.21
N ASP A 164 -7.77 1.36 -14.55
CA ASP A 164 -7.47 0.13 -13.84
C ASP A 164 -6.92 0.44 -12.45
N THR A 165 -7.26 -0.40 -11.48
CA THR A 165 -6.70 -0.32 -10.13
C THR A 165 -5.21 -0.64 -10.14
N LEU A 166 -4.45 -0.07 -9.20
CA LEU A 166 -3.04 -0.42 -9.03
C LEU A 166 -2.86 -1.93 -8.78
N LYS A 167 -3.80 -2.58 -8.08
CA LYS A 167 -3.82 -4.05 -7.87
C LYS A 167 -3.91 -4.79 -9.21
N THR A 168 -4.81 -4.38 -10.10
CA THR A 168 -4.99 -4.98 -11.43
C THR A 168 -3.76 -4.76 -12.31
N ILE A 169 -3.26 -3.52 -12.37
CA ILE A 169 -2.05 -3.19 -13.13
C ILE A 169 -0.87 -4.01 -12.61
N ALA A 170 -0.71 -4.13 -11.30
CA ALA A 170 0.37 -4.91 -10.70
C ALA A 170 0.29 -6.38 -11.10
N LYS A 171 -0.90 -6.98 -11.01
CA LYS A 171 -1.16 -8.37 -11.41
C LYS A 171 -0.83 -8.61 -12.88
N ASN A 172 -1.28 -7.74 -13.78
CA ASN A 172 -1.06 -7.88 -15.22
C ASN A 172 0.41 -7.75 -15.63
N ASN A 173 1.24 -7.12 -14.79
CA ASN A 173 2.65 -6.89 -15.04
C ASN A 173 3.58 -7.69 -14.12
N ASN A 174 3.06 -8.70 -13.42
CA ASN A 174 3.81 -9.53 -12.46
C ASN A 174 4.66 -8.69 -11.47
N THR A 175 4.09 -7.59 -10.97
CA THR A 175 4.74 -6.65 -10.05
C THR A 175 3.86 -6.37 -8.82
N THR A 176 4.21 -5.36 -8.04
CA THR A 176 3.44 -4.92 -6.87
C THR A 176 2.94 -3.47 -7.03
N PRO A 177 1.82 -3.07 -6.38
CA PRO A 177 1.41 -1.66 -6.32
C PRO A 177 2.52 -0.74 -5.81
N ALA A 178 3.34 -1.21 -4.87
CA ALA A 178 4.49 -0.48 -4.36
C ALA A 178 5.55 -0.24 -5.43
N ASP A 179 5.83 -1.20 -6.32
CA ASP A 179 6.76 -1.01 -7.43
C ASP A 179 6.23 0.00 -8.45
N ILE A 180 4.93 -0.06 -8.76
CA ILE A 180 4.28 0.93 -9.63
C ILE A 180 4.42 2.33 -9.02
N TYR A 181 4.16 2.46 -7.73
CA TYR A 181 4.33 3.72 -7.01
C TYR A 181 5.77 4.21 -7.07
N GLU A 182 6.77 3.35 -6.85
CA GLU A 182 8.19 3.70 -6.96
C GLU A 182 8.56 4.28 -8.34
N VAL A 183 7.93 3.81 -9.41
CA VAL A 183 8.12 4.35 -10.77
C VAL A 183 7.54 5.76 -10.91
N ILE A 184 6.36 6.01 -10.35
CA ILE A 184 5.59 7.24 -10.56
C ILE A 184 5.76 8.29 -9.45
N LYS A 185 6.33 7.96 -8.27
CA LYS A 185 6.43 8.87 -7.11
C LYS A 185 7.18 10.16 -7.40
N ASN A 186 8.18 10.09 -8.28
CA ASN A 186 8.98 11.23 -8.73
C ASN A 186 8.41 11.89 -9.99
N ALA A 187 7.20 11.50 -10.44
CA ALA A 187 6.44 12.20 -11.46
C ALA A 187 5.57 13.32 -10.85
N LYS A 188 6.03 13.88 -9.73
CA LYS A 188 5.53 15.17 -9.26
C LYS A 188 5.57 16.14 -10.43
N THR A 189 4.57 16.99 -10.51
CA THR A 189 4.66 18.24 -11.26
C THR A 189 6.07 18.78 -10.98
N VAL A 190 6.83 19.06 -12.04
CA VAL A 190 7.95 19.99 -11.84
C VAL A 190 7.21 21.22 -11.37
N SER A 191 7.24 21.43 -10.07
CA SER A 191 6.85 22.67 -9.50
C SER A 191 7.78 23.65 -10.19
N LEU A 192 7.26 24.38 -11.19
CA LEU A 192 7.86 25.60 -11.70
C LEU A 192 8.00 26.67 -10.58
N LEU A 193 7.83 26.28 -9.30
CA LEU A 193 7.86 27.06 -8.07
C LEU A 193 8.94 26.57 -7.08
N GLN A 194 10.00 25.89 -7.54
CA GLN A 194 11.30 25.94 -6.87
C GLN A 194 12.37 26.36 -7.88
N GLY A 195 12.19 27.57 -8.42
CA GLY A 195 13.24 28.28 -9.15
C GLY A 195 14.01 29.17 -8.18
N SER A 196 15.29 29.36 -8.46
CA SER A 196 16.28 30.26 -7.86
C SER A 196 15.90 31.76 -7.86
N GLY A 197 14.61 32.10 -7.84
CA GLY A 197 14.05 33.45 -7.95
C GLY A 197 13.82 33.94 -9.39
N PHE A 198 14.51 33.36 -10.38
CA PHE A 198 14.56 33.88 -11.75
C PHE A 198 13.22 33.87 -12.50
N GLY A 199 12.29 32.97 -12.18
CA GLY A 199 10.97 32.95 -12.84
C GLY A 199 10.12 34.20 -12.55
N ARG A 200 10.43 34.95 -11.48
CA ARG A 200 9.77 36.23 -11.14
C ARG A 200 10.48 37.43 -11.74
N MET A 201 11.71 37.26 -12.22
CA MET A 201 12.50 38.34 -12.82
C MET A 201 12.06 38.57 -14.26
N THR A 202 12.13 39.81 -14.69
CA THR A 202 11.96 40.22 -16.09
C THR A 202 13.18 39.80 -16.91
N LEU A 203 13.00 39.66 -18.22
CA LEU A 203 14.11 39.40 -19.14
C LEU A 203 15.20 40.47 -19.01
N LYS A 204 14.80 41.73 -18.82
CA LYS A 204 15.70 42.86 -18.58
C LYS A 204 16.58 42.66 -17.34
N GLU A 205 15.99 42.31 -16.21
CA GLU A 205 16.72 42.09 -14.95
C GLU A 205 17.70 40.92 -15.05
N VAL A 206 17.33 39.86 -15.77
CA VAL A 206 18.20 38.69 -15.97
C VAL A 206 19.36 39.00 -16.90
N CYS A 207 19.13 39.71 -18.00
CA CYS A 207 20.21 40.10 -18.93
C CYS A 207 21.21 41.05 -18.26
N GLN A 208 20.73 42.00 -17.46
CA GLN A 208 21.61 42.87 -16.66
C GLN A 208 22.43 42.09 -15.63
N LYS A 209 21.82 41.10 -14.97
CA LYS A 209 22.50 40.25 -13.97
C LYS A 209 23.55 39.33 -14.59
N GLU A 210 23.33 38.86 -15.81
CA GLU A 210 24.27 38.01 -16.55
C GLU A 210 25.27 38.80 -17.42
N GLY A 211 25.21 40.15 -17.39
CA GLY A 211 26.15 41.01 -18.12
C GLY A 211 25.94 41.06 -19.64
N VAL A 212 24.74 40.73 -20.13
CA VAL A 212 24.41 40.69 -21.56
C VAL A 212 23.48 41.86 -21.92
N ASP A 213 23.70 42.49 -23.07
CA ASP A 213 22.82 43.55 -23.56
C ASP A 213 21.39 43.02 -23.81
N VAL A 214 20.40 43.77 -23.33
CA VAL A 214 18.98 43.35 -23.37
C VAL A 214 18.48 43.18 -24.80
N ASN A 215 18.94 43.98 -25.75
CA ASN A 215 18.55 43.86 -27.15
C ASN A 215 19.16 42.62 -27.80
N VAL A 216 20.36 42.22 -27.36
CA VAL A 216 21.01 40.98 -27.81
C VAL A 216 20.24 39.76 -27.28
N CYS A 217 19.82 39.77 -26.01
CA CYS A 217 18.97 38.72 -25.45
C CYS A 217 17.67 38.52 -26.22
N VAL A 218 16.95 39.62 -26.51
CA VAL A 218 15.68 39.57 -27.24
C VAL A 218 15.88 38.99 -28.63
N LYS A 219 16.86 39.49 -29.40
CA LYS A 219 17.17 38.97 -30.74
C LYS A 219 17.56 37.49 -30.73
N LYS A 220 18.27 37.03 -29.69
CA LYS A 220 18.72 35.64 -29.55
C LYS A 220 17.59 34.67 -29.21
N LEU A 221 16.58 35.15 -28.50
CA LEU A 221 15.35 34.38 -28.24
C LEU A 221 14.44 34.39 -29.46
N GLU A 222 14.30 35.53 -30.14
CA GLU A 222 13.52 35.65 -31.38
C GLU A 222 14.08 34.79 -32.52
N SER A 223 15.41 34.70 -32.67
CA SER A 223 16.04 33.83 -33.66
C SER A 223 15.80 32.34 -33.41
N LYS A 224 15.44 31.97 -32.17
CA LYS A 224 15.03 30.62 -31.76
C LYS A 224 13.51 30.43 -31.78
N GLY A 225 12.76 31.38 -32.34
CA GLY A 225 11.29 31.32 -32.44
C GLY A 225 10.54 31.68 -31.16
N ILE A 226 11.23 32.21 -30.14
CA ILE A 226 10.65 32.56 -28.85
C ILE A 226 10.27 34.04 -28.87
N LYS A 227 8.97 34.35 -28.80
CA LYS A 227 8.49 35.74 -28.65
C LYS A 227 8.82 36.25 -27.25
N ALA A 228 9.87 37.05 -27.14
CA ALA A 228 10.37 37.61 -25.89
C ALA A 228 10.24 39.14 -25.89
N SER A 229 9.89 39.72 -24.74
CA SER A 229 9.92 41.18 -24.51
C SER A 229 10.67 41.44 -23.22
N ALA A 230 11.41 42.56 -23.17
CA ALA A 230 12.27 42.94 -22.05
C ALA A 230 11.51 43.03 -20.71
N ASP A 231 10.24 43.45 -20.76
CA ASP A 231 9.42 43.71 -19.57
C ASP A 231 8.63 42.47 -19.09
N LYS A 232 8.62 41.39 -19.88
CA LYS A 232 7.96 40.15 -19.47
C LYS A 232 8.85 39.35 -18.53
N THR A 233 8.22 38.69 -17.56
CA THR A 233 8.91 37.76 -16.68
C THR A 233 9.37 36.53 -17.46
N LEU A 234 10.46 35.89 -17.03
CA LEU A 234 10.92 34.65 -17.65
C LEU A 234 9.84 33.57 -17.61
N ARG A 235 8.95 33.58 -16.60
CA ARG A 235 7.80 32.67 -16.53
C ARG A 235 6.78 32.93 -17.64
N GLU A 236 6.47 34.19 -17.92
CA GLU A 236 5.53 34.58 -19.00
C GLU A 236 6.08 34.29 -20.40
N ILE A 237 7.40 34.28 -20.56
CA ILE A 237 8.07 33.90 -21.81
C ILE A 237 8.16 32.37 -21.92
N ALA A 238 8.44 31.67 -20.82
CA ALA A 238 8.64 30.22 -20.80
C ALA A 238 7.33 29.44 -21.02
N PHE A 239 6.23 29.88 -20.40
CA PHE A 239 4.95 29.15 -20.38
C PHE A 239 4.36 28.91 -21.78
N PRO A 240 4.26 29.91 -22.67
CA PRO A 240 3.73 29.71 -24.03
C PRO A 240 4.65 28.83 -24.91
N ASN A 241 5.94 28.75 -24.59
CA ASN A 241 6.94 28.06 -25.39
C ASN A 241 7.30 26.67 -24.84
N VAL A 242 6.62 26.19 -23.79
CA VAL A 242 6.82 24.86 -23.17
C VAL A 242 8.28 24.60 -22.76
N ILE A 243 9.00 25.65 -22.37
CA ILE A 243 10.37 25.61 -21.85
C ILE A 243 10.39 26.08 -20.39
N THR A 244 11.52 25.97 -19.71
CA THR A 244 11.70 26.49 -18.35
C THR A 244 12.42 27.84 -18.34
N PRO A 245 12.23 28.68 -17.29
CA PRO A 245 13.02 29.90 -17.11
C PRO A 245 14.54 29.67 -17.12
N MET A 246 15.02 28.49 -16.71
CA MET A 246 16.44 28.15 -16.73
C MET A 246 16.93 27.92 -18.16
N ASP A 247 16.13 27.27 -19.01
CA ASP A 247 16.46 27.06 -20.41
C ASP A 247 16.64 28.41 -21.15
N ILE A 248 15.84 29.42 -20.78
CA ILE A 248 16.00 30.78 -21.31
C ILE A 248 17.35 31.37 -20.91
N ILE A 249 17.80 31.17 -19.67
CA ILE A 249 19.10 31.66 -19.18
C ILE A 249 20.25 30.97 -19.92
N ASP A 250 20.17 29.64 -20.07
CA ASP A 250 21.18 28.86 -20.79
C ASP A 250 21.25 29.27 -22.28
N MET A 251 20.12 29.63 -22.89
CA MET A 251 20.07 30.16 -24.24
C MET A 251 20.62 31.58 -24.37
N ILE A 252 20.63 32.37 -23.30
CA ILE A 252 21.24 33.71 -23.27
C ILE A 252 22.77 33.57 -23.15
N LYS A 253 23.24 32.64 -22.30
CA LYS A 253 24.68 32.38 -22.05
C LYS A 253 25.43 31.79 -23.24
N ASN A 254 24.80 30.87 -23.99
CA ASN A 254 25.36 30.21 -25.17
C ASN A 254 24.97 30.93 -26.45
#